data_AF-C0QCT1-F1
#
_entry.id   AF-C0QCT1-F1
#
_cell.length_a   1.000
_cell.length_b   1.000
_cell.length_c   1.000
_cell.angle_alpha   90.00
_cell.angle_beta   90.00
_cell.angle_gamma   90.00
#
_symmetry.space_group_name_H-M   'P 1'
#
loop_
_entity.id
_entity.type
_entity.pdbx_description
1 polymer ?
#
loop_
_entity_poly.entity_id
_entity_poly.type
_entity_poly.pdbx_seq_one_letter_code
_entity_poly.pdbx_strand_id
1 'polypeptide(L)' 'MPTSQDKNELICHCFGYSVNDIEADSITNGRSLILEKITSEKRVGGCNCADKNPKGR' A
#
# COMPACT_ATOMS: atom_id res chain seq x y z
N MET A 1 -7.72 -21.05 15.97
CA MET A 1 -6.74 -20.51 15.02
C MET A 1 -7.33 -19.22 14.45
N PRO A 2 -6.91 -18.03 14.89
CA PRO A 2 -7.32 -16.79 14.25
C PRO A 2 -6.22 -16.37 13.27
N THR A 3 -6.52 -16.42 11.97
CA THR A 3 -5.81 -15.62 10.97
C THR A 3 -6.24 -14.16 11.21
N SER A 4 -5.60 -13.51 12.16
CA SER A 4 -5.74 -12.06 12.39
C SER A 4 -5.07 -11.33 11.22
N GLN A 5 -5.76 -11.23 10.09
CA GLN A 5 -5.43 -10.27 9.05
C GLN A 5 -6.11 -8.96 9.43
N ASP A 6 -5.38 -8.12 10.17
CA ASP A 6 -5.78 -6.75 10.44
C ASP A 6 -5.88 -6.00 9.11
N LYS A 7 -7.10 -5.73 8.63
CA LYS A 7 -7.35 -4.92 7.42
C LYS A 7 -6.79 -3.49 7.51
N ASN A 8 -6.34 -3.11 8.71
CA ASN A 8 -5.67 -1.86 9.01
C ASN A 8 -4.14 -1.96 8.86
N GLU A 9 -3.61 -3.10 8.41
CA GLU A 9 -2.20 -3.22 8.07
C GLU A 9 -1.89 -2.26 6.92
N LEU A 10 -0.94 -1.35 7.18
CA LEU A 10 -0.47 -0.40 6.21
C LEU A 10 0.36 -1.13 5.16
N ILE A 11 -0.17 -1.26 3.94
CA ILE A 11 0.58 -1.81 2.81
C ILE A 11 1.68 -0.83 2.38
N CYS A 12 1.43 0.48 2.54
CA CYS A 12 2.41 1.50 2.20
C CYS A 12 2.59 2.53 3.32
N HIS A 13 3.70 2.44 4.06
CA HIS A 13 4.08 3.44 5.06
C HIS A 13 4.54 4.79 4.46
N CYS A 14 4.90 4.84 3.17
CA CYS A 14 5.20 6.11 2.48
C CYS A 14 3.97 7.02 2.47
N PHE A 15 2.84 6.46 2.05
CA PHE A 15 1.61 7.20 1.77
C PHE A 15 0.50 6.95 2.81
N GLY A 16 0.67 5.98 3.70
CA GLY A 16 -0.32 5.63 4.72
C GLY A 16 -1.49 4.82 4.19
N TYR A 17 -1.31 4.08 3.09
CA TYR A 17 -2.37 3.25 2.52
C TYR A 17 -2.47 1.90 3.22
N SER A 18 -3.68 1.56 3.66
CA SER A 18 -4.02 0.27 4.26
C SER A 18 -4.61 -0.71 3.24
N VAL A 19 -4.74 -1.98 3.64
CA VAL A 19 -5.46 -2.99 2.86
C VAL A 19 -6.87 -2.53 2.56
N ASN A 20 -7.54 -1.94 3.55
CA ASN A 20 -8.90 -1.45 3.40
C ASN A 20 -9.02 -0.30 2.38
N ASP A 21 -8.01 0.58 2.32
CA ASP A 21 -7.99 1.65 1.30
C ASP A 21 -7.89 1.06 -0.10
N ILE A 22 -7.02 0.06 -0.30
CA ILE A 22 -6.82 -0.58 -1.61
C ILE A 22 -8.08 -1.36 -2.04
N GLU A 23 -8.75 -2.01 -1.09
CA GLU A 23 -10.01 -2.74 -1.31
C GLU A 23 -11.13 -1.74 -1.68
N ALA A 24 -11.31 -0.69 -0.88
CA ALA A 24 -12.32 0.34 -1.12
C ALA A 24 -12.10 1.08 -2.45
N ASP A 25 -10.85 1.42 -2.77
CA ASP A 25 -10.48 2.05 -4.03
C ASP A 25 -10.71 1.12 -5.22
N SER A 26 -10.41 -0.17 -5.09
CA SER A 26 -10.71 -1.18 -6.12
C SER A 26 -12.20 -1.36 -6.36
N ILE A 27 -13.01 -1.34 -5.30
CA ILE A 27 -14.47 -1.47 -5.40
C ILE A 27 -15.06 -0.20 -6.04
N THR A 28 -14.56 0.97 -5.65
CA THR A 28 -15.06 2.27 -6.14
C THR A 28 -14.66 2.55 -7.58
N ASN A 29 -13.40 2.27 -7.95
CA ASN A 29 -12.85 2.57 -9.27
C ASN A 29 -12.84 1.36 -10.21
N GLY A 30 -13.19 0.17 -9.73
CA GLY A 30 -13.06 -1.10 -10.47
C GLY A 30 -11.63 -1.63 -10.57
N ARG A 31 -10.63 -0.88 -10.10
CA ARG A 31 -9.21 -1.27 -10.01
C ARG A 31 -8.52 -0.48 -8.91
N SER A 32 -7.52 -1.06 -8.27
CA SER A 32 -6.72 -0.39 -7.24
C SER A 32 -5.76 0.63 -7.85
N LEU A 33 -6.22 1.87 -8.04
CA LEU A 33 -5.38 3.00 -8.44
C LEU A 33 -4.29 3.26 -7.40
N ILE A 34 -4.58 2.99 -6.13
CA ILE A 34 -3.60 3.07 -5.04
C ILE A 34 -2.41 2.14 -5.29
N LEU A 35 -2.64 0.89 -5.70
CA LEU A 35 -1.57 -0.05 -6.05
C LEU A 35 -0.77 0.41 -7.27
N GLU A 36 -1.46 0.91 -8.31
CA GLU A 36 -0.84 1.48 -9.50
C GLU A 36 0.04 2.69 -9.17
N LYS A 37 -0.43 3.53 -8.25
CA LYS A 37 0.27 4.71 -7.75
C LYS A 37 1.48 4.33 -6.91
N ILE A 38 1.34 3.39 -5.96
CA ILE A 38 2.47 2.87 -5.19
C ILE A 38 3.53 2.27 -6.11
N THR A 39 3.13 1.49 -7.12
CA THR A 39 4.05 0.84 -8.06
C THR A 39 4.75 1.87 -8.96
N SER A 40 4.02 2.87 -9.43
CA SER A 40 4.58 3.98 -10.23
C SER A 40 5.57 4.79 -9.40
N GLU A 41 5.17 5.23 -8.20
CA GLU A 41 6.01 5.99 -7.28
C GLU A 41 7.27 5.20 -6.87
N LYS A 42 7.15 3.90 -6.66
CA LYS A 42 8.30 3.01 -6.42
C LYS A 42 9.24 2.95 -7.63
N ARG A 43 8.70 3.00 -8.85
CA ARG A 43 9.47 2.95 -10.10
C ARG A 43 10.16 4.28 -10.43
N VAL A 44 9.50 5.42 -10.20
CA VAL A 44 10.12 6.76 -10.36
C VAL A 44 11.00 7.16 -9.18
N GLY A 45 11.01 6.39 -8.09
CA GLY A 45 11.76 6.70 -6.87
C GLY A 45 11.10 7.77 -6.00
N GLY A 46 9.82 8.07 -6.24
CA GLY A 46 9.02 9.04 -5.45
C GLY A 46 8.61 8.53 -4.06
N CYS A 47 8.69 7.21 -3.82
CA CYS A 47 8.50 6.64 -2.50
C CYS A 47 9.84 6.16 -1.92
N ASN A 48 10.19 6.73 -0.77
CA ASN A 48 11.27 6.27 0.10
C ASN A 48 10.91 4.95 0.79
N CYS A 49 10.50 3.92 0.03
CA CYS A 49 10.36 2.56 0.57
C CYS A 49 11.67 2.16 1.25
N ALA A 50 12.82 2.47 0.66
CA ALA A 50 14.12 2.10 1.22
C ALA A 50 14.40 2.70 2.61
N ASP A 51 13.87 3.90 2.89
CA ASP A 51 14.13 4.64 4.15
C ASP A 51 12.98 4.47 5.17
N LYS A 52 11.73 4.42 4.70
CA LYS A 52 10.53 4.22 5.53
C LYS A 52 10.13 2.75 5.74
N ASN A 53 10.69 1.81 4.99
CA ASN A 53 10.56 0.38 5.28
C ASN A 53 11.67 0.01 6.27
N PRO A 54 11.38 -0.36 7.52
CA PRO A 54 12.41 -0.80 8.47
C PRO A 54 13.16 -2.06 8.00
N LYS A 55 12.71 -2.70 6.91
CA LYS A 55 13.39 -3.83 6.25
C LYS A 55 14.25 -3.45 5.03
N GLY A 56 14.29 -2.19 4.59
CA GLY A 56 15.26 -1.67 3.62
C GLY A 56 15.31 -2.37 2.25
N ARG A 57 14.23 -3.03 1.81
CA ARG A 57 14.18 -3.78 0.55
C ARG A 57 12.83 -3.69 -0.14
#